data_AF-A0A2G6NRJ9-F1
#
_entry.id   AF-A0A2G6NRJ9-F1
#
_cell.length_a   1.000
_cell.length_b   1.000
_cell.length_c   1.000
_cell.angle_alpha   90.00
_cell.angle_beta   90.00
_cell.angle_gamma   90.00
#
_symmetry.space_group_name_H-M   'P 1'
#
loop_
_entity.id
_entity.type
_entity.pdbx_description
1 polymer ?
#
loop_
_entity_poly.entity_id
_entity_poly.type
_entity_poly.pdbx_seq_one_letter_code
_entity_poly.pdbx_strand_id
1 'polypeptide(L)' 'LKKNLNKVVNWQFIDKDLYLQAMERSPVNDLEIRTLLKENLTADVEDGEVIFKGIEQSYFYEGYEK' A
#
# COMPACT_ATOMS: atom_id res chain seq x y z
N LEU A 1 11.99 8.24 -4.50
CA LEU A 1 10.86 7.85 -5.38
C LEU A 1 9.72 8.88 -5.45
N LYS A 2 9.31 9.53 -4.35
CA LYS A 2 8.24 10.57 -4.38
C LYS A 2 8.50 11.74 -5.36
N LYS A 3 9.75 12.19 -5.52
CA LYS A 3 10.11 13.41 -6.29
C LYS A 3 10.02 13.30 -7.83
N ASN A 4 9.92 12.09 -8.39
CA ASN A 4 10.04 11.87 -9.85
C ASN A 4 8.84 11.15 -10.48
N LEU A 5 7.96 10.51 -9.70
CA LEU A 5 6.86 9.70 -10.24
C LEU A 5 5.47 10.30 -10.01
N ASN A 6 5.31 11.26 -9.09
CA ASN A 6 4.01 11.83 -8.69
C ASN A 6 2.93 10.75 -8.50
N LYS A 7 3.30 9.63 -7.89
CA LYS A 7 2.36 8.55 -7.55
C LYS A 7 2.59 8.09 -6.13
N VAL A 8 1.50 7.78 -5.45
CA VAL A 8 1.47 7.15 -4.13
C VAL A 8 0.68 5.86 -4.21
N VAL A 9 1.00 4.91 -3.33
CA VAL A 9 0.21 3.69 -3.18
C VAL A 9 -1.07 4.07 -2.46
N ASN A 10 -2.20 3.73 -3.06
CA ASN A 10 -3.49 3.85 -2.42
C ASN A 10 -3.78 2.59 -1.61
N TRP A 11 -3.39 2.61 -0.35
CA TRP A 11 -3.50 1.44 0.54
C TRP A 11 -4.95 1.00 0.78
N GLN A 12 -5.93 1.89 0.61
CA GLN A 12 -7.36 1.57 0.83
C GLN A 12 -7.88 0.43 -0.07
N PHE A 13 -7.19 0.15 -1.17
CA PHE A 13 -7.58 -0.88 -2.14
C PHE A 13 -6.73 -2.15 -2.03
N ILE A 14 -5.82 -2.20 -1.06
CA ILE A 14 -5.00 -3.37 -0.81
C ILE A 14 -5.66 -4.18 0.32
N ASP A 15 -5.88 -5.46 0.06
CA ASP A 15 -6.39 -6.38 1.06
C ASP A 15 -5.28 -6.74 2.06
N LYS A 16 -5.64 -6.86 3.35
CA LYS A 16 -4.71 -7.15 4.44
C LYS A 16 -4.03 -8.51 4.26
N ASP A 17 -4.78 -9.55 3.94
CA ASP A 17 -4.24 -10.90 3.82
C ASP A 17 -3.31 -11.00 2.59
N LEU A 18 -3.68 -10.34 1.49
CA LEU A 18 -2.81 -10.25 0.30
C LEU A 18 -1.52 -9.50 0.59
N TYR A 19 -1.59 -8.38 1.31
CA TYR A 19 -0.41 -7.61 1.69
C TYR A 19 0.53 -8.42 2.58
N LEU A 20 0.01 -9.05 3.65
CA LEU A 20 0.80 -9.83 4.58
C LEU A 20 1.45 -11.04 3.91
N GLN A 21 0.70 -11.80 3.09
CA GLN A 21 1.25 -12.93 2.33
C GLN A 21 2.36 -12.49 1.37
N ALA A 22 2.16 -11.38 0.66
CA ALA A 22 3.14 -10.84 -0.27
C ALA A 22 4.41 -10.36 0.47
N MET A 23 4.27 -9.81 1.68
CA MET A 23 5.39 -9.41 2.54
C MET A 23 6.16 -10.61 3.09
N GLU A 24 5.50 -11.69 3.49
CA GLU A 24 6.15 -12.93 3.94
C GLU A 24 7.01 -13.56 2.83
N ARG A 25 6.55 -13.46 1.57
CA ARG A 25 7.25 -14.00 0.39
C ARG A 25 8.33 -13.07 -0.15
N SER A 26 8.28 -11.77 0.15
CA SER A 26 9.17 -10.76 -0.41
C SER A 26 10.68 -11.03 -0.20
N PRO A 27 11.15 -11.67 0.89
CA PRO A 27 12.57 -12.02 1.03
C PRO A 27 13.05 -13.03 -0.02
N VAL A 28 12.14 -13.83 -0.57
CA VAL A 28 12.43 -14.84 -1.60
C VAL A 28 12.09 -14.32 -2.99
N ASN A 29 10.92 -13.70 -3.15
CA ASN A 29 10.44 -13.17 -4.42
C ASN A 29 9.58 -11.91 -4.21
N ASP A 30 10.02 -10.79 -4.78
CA ASP A 30 9.37 -9.49 -4.68
C ASP A 30 8.27 -9.26 -5.75
N LEU A 31 8.06 -10.20 -6.67
CA LEU A 31 7.12 -10.03 -7.78
C LEU A 31 5.69 -9.79 -7.31
N GLU A 32 5.23 -10.54 -6.31
CA GLU A 32 3.87 -10.44 -5.77
C GLU A 32 3.63 -9.05 -5.17
N ILE A 33 4.48 -8.61 -4.23
CA ILE A 33 4.34 -7.31 -3.59
C ILE A 33 4.48 -6.17 -4.61
N ARG A 34 5.41 -6.26 -5.58
CA ARG A 34 5.53 -5.22 -6.60
C ARG A 34 4.31 -5.13 -7.51
N THR A 35 3.70 -6.26 -7.85
CA THR A 35 2.50 -6.28 -8.71
C THR A 35 1.32 -5.69 -7.95
N LEU A 36 1.12 -6.14 -6.71
CA LEU A 36 0.10 -5.63 -5.79
C LEU A 36 0.20 -4.11 -5.59
N LEU A 37 1.41 -3.59 -5.34
CA LEU A 37 1.63 -2.16 -5.16
C LEU A 37 1.45 -1.38 -6.47
N LYS A 38 1.89 -1.92 -7.61
CA LYS A 38 1.78 -1.24 -8.92
C LYS A 38 0.35 -1.07 -9.38
N GLU A 39 -0.51 -2.07 -9.14
CA GLU A 39 -1.93 -2.03 -9.48
C GLU A 39 -2.69 -0.96 -8.68
N ASN A 40 -2.22 -0.66 -7.47
CA ASN A 40 -2.86 0.27 -6.55
C ASN A 40 -2.16 1.65 -6.49
N LEU A 41 -1.42 2.04 -7.52
CA LEU A 41 -0.82 3.38 -7.60
C LEU A 41 -1.85 4.42 -8.05
N THR A 42 -1.98 5.51 -7.29
CA THR A 42 -2.72 6.72 -7.71
C THR A 42 -1.77 7.89 -7.98
N ALA A 43 -2.16 8.77 -8.90
CA ALA A 43 -1.49 10.05 -9.16
C ALA A 43 -1.92 11.17 -8.19
N ASP A 44 -2.93 10.91 -7.36
CA ASP A 44 -3.53 11.86 -6.41
C ASP A 44 -2.67 11.98 -5.14
N VAL A 45 -1.43 12.48 -5.31
CA VAL A 45 -0.43 12.53 -4.23
C VAL A 45 -0.72 13.58 -3.15
N GLU A 46 -1.55 14.58 -3.46
CA GLU A 46 -1.95 15.67 -2.57
C GLU A 46 -3.35 15.45 -1.97
N ASP A 47 -4.01 14.33 -2.28
CA ASP A 47 -5.33 14.03 -1.73
C ASP A 47 -5.19 13.61 -0.27
N GLY A 48 -5.69 14.48 0.63
CA GLY A 48 -5.68 14.23 2.06
C GLY A 48 -6.44 12.96 2.44
N GLU A 49 -7.52 12.61 1.74
CA GLU A 49 -8.29 11.39 2.01
C GLU A 49 -7.47 10.13 1.72
N VAL A 50 -6.76 10.10 0.60
CA VAL A 50 -5.85 8.99 0.25
C VAL A 50 -4.76 8.84 1.30
N ILE A 51 -4.22 9.94 1.83
CA ILE A 51 -3.19 9.93 2.87
C ILE A 51 -3.78 9.40 4.18
N PHE A 52 -4.91 9.94 4.65
CA PHE A 52 -5.51 9.56 5.93
C PHE A 52 -5.99 8.10 5.92
N LYS A 53 -6.72 7.68 4.89
CA LYS A 53 -7.12 6.28 4.73
C LYS A 53 -5.92 5.35 4.58
N GLY A 54 -4.85 5.83 3.96
CA GLY A 54 -3.61 5.08 3.87
C GLY A 54 -2.97 4.83 5.23
N ILE A 55 -2.98 5.81 6.12
CA ILE A 55 -2.49 5.67 7.50
C ILE A 55 -3.39 4.71 8.28
N GLU A 56 -4.72 4.88 8.23
CA GLU A 56 -5.68 3.99 8.91
C GLU A 56 -5.48 2.53 8.47
N GLN A 57 -5.36 2.31 7.17
CA GLN A 57 -5.13 0.97 6.62
C GLN A 57 -3.78 0.40 7.07
N SER A 58 -2.72 1.21 7.13
CA SER A 58 -1.41 0.77 7.62
C SER A 58 -1.49 0.31 9.08
N TYR A 59 -2.25 1.00 9.92
CA TYR A 59 -2.47 0.60 11.32
C TYR A 59 -3.35 -0.66 11.43
N PHE A 60 -4.35 -0.78 10.56
CA PHE A 60 -5.22 -1.96 10.48
C PHE A 60 -4.43 -3.24 10.15
N TYR A 61 -3.43 -3.15 9.27
CA TYR A 61 -2.56 -4.29 8.96
C TYR A 61 -1.82 -4.80 10.20
N GLU A 62 -1.42 -3.90 11.09
CA GLU A 62 -0.73 -4.23 12.35
C GLU A 62 -1.68 -4.66 13.47
N GLY A 63 -3.00 -4.68 13.22
CA GLY A 63 -4.00 -5.11 14.19
C GLY A 63 -4.49 -4.00 15.12
N TYR A 64 -4.19 -2.74 14.81
CA TYR A 64 -4.79 -1.59 15.47
C TYR A 64 -6.07 -1.19 14.73
N GLU A 65 -7.21 -1.62 15.25
CA GLU A 65 -8.52 -1.06 14.91
C GLU A 65 -8.98 -0.16 16.05
N LYS A 66 -9.56 0.99 15.69
CA LYS A 66 -10.22 1.87 16.65
C LYS A 66 -11.62 1.37 16.98
#